data_AF-A0A961C4T5-F1
#
_entry.id   AF-A0A961C4T5-F1
#
_cell.length_a   1.000
_cell.length_b   1.000
_cell.length_c   1.000
_cell.angle_alpha   90.00
_cell.angle_beta   90.00
_cell.angle_gamma   90.00
#
_symmetry.space_group_name_H-M   'P 1'
#
loop_
_entity.id
_entity.type
_entity.pdbx_description
1 polymer ?
#
loop_
_entity_poly.entity_id
_entity_poly.type
_entity_poly.pdbx_seq_one_letter_code
_entity_poly.pdbx_strand_id
1 'polypeptide(L)' 'MSELTSIDAGCHVLIDCSEVTFMDSSGIRAIITESERQSTSGGWLRVDNPSAVVRRLLELTDLTRFISDAAL' A
#
# COMPACT_ATOMS: atom_id res chain seq x y z
N MET A 1 10.49 4.62 -17.60
CA MET A 1 10.14 3.60 -16.58
C MET A 1 10.80 4.09 -15.31
N SER A 2 10.08 4.89 -14.51
CA SER A 2 10.65 5.42 -13.26
C SER A 2 10.67 4.26 -12.28
N GLU A 3 11.86 3.71 -12.03
CA GLU A 3 12.06 2.73 -10.97
C GLU A 3 11.61 3.37 -9.66
N LEU A 4 10.59 2.82 -9.02
CA LEU A 4 10.34 3.08 -7.62
C LEU A 4 11.59 2.61 -6.89
N THR A 5 12.42 3.57 -6.45
CA THR A 5 13.64 3.31 -5.70
C THR A 5 13.22 2.51 -4.47
N SER A 6 13.79 1.31 -4.30
CA SER A 6 13.37 0.38 -3.25
C SER A 6 13.44 1.08 -1.89
N ILE A 7 12.34 1.03 -1.13
CA ILE A 7 12.26 1.59 0.22
C ILE A 7 13.25 0.81 1.10
N ASP A 8 13.88 1.40 2.11
CA ASP A 8 14.70 0.60 3.03
C ASP A 8 13.86 -0.46 3.74
N ALA A 9 14.42 -1.66 3.94
CA ALA A 9 13.70 -2.74 4.58
C ALA A 9 13.63 -2.52 6.10
N GLY A 10 12.50 -2.85 6.72
CA GLY A 10 12.27 -2.73 8.17
C GLY A 10 11.70 -1.38 8.59
N CYS A 11 11.30 -0.55 7.63
CA CYS A 11 10.68 0.74 7.90
C CYS A 11 9.15 0.62 8.02
N HIS A 12 8.56 1.61 8.70
CA HIS A 12 7.11 1.82 8.71
C HIS A 12 6.74 2.77 7.57
N VAL A 13 5.92 2.30 6.62
CA VAL A 13 5.59 3.02 5.39
C VAL A 13 4.10 3.32 5.37
N LEU A 14 3.75 4.60 5.20
CA LEU A 14 2.39 5.04 4.88
C LEU A 14 2.36 5.56 3.45
N ILE A 15 1.41 5.07 2.64
CA ILE A 15 1.21 5.52 1.26
C ILE A 15 -0.10 6.29 1.20
N ASP A 16 -0.04 7.61 1.05
CA ASP A 16 -1.21 8.42 0.78
C ASP A 16 -1.75 8.11 -0.62
N CYS A 17 -3.00 7.65 -0.67
CA CYS A 17 -3.70 7.28 -1.89
C CYS A 17 -4.89 8.21 -2.19
N SER A 18 -4.93 9.41 -1.60
CA SER A 18 -6.05 10.35 -1.72
C SER A 18 -6.27 10.84 -3.16
N GLU A 19 -5.18 11.10 -3.90
CA GLU A 19 -5.22 11.58 -5.29
C GLU A 19 -5.14 10.47 -6.35
N VAL A 20 -5.11 9.20 -5.94
CA VAL A 20 -5.01 8.07 -6.88
C VAL A 20 -6.34 7.89 -7.60
N THR A 21 -6.35 8.12 -8.91
CA THR A 21 -7.55 7.99 -9.75
C THR A 21 -7.68 6.63 -10.45
N PHE A 22 -6.60 5.85 -10.48
CA PHE A 22 -6.56 4.53 -11.11
C PHE A 22 -5.56 3.60 -10.40
N MET A 23 -5.94 2.33 -10.23
CA MET A 23 -5.07 1.26 -9.75
C MET A 23 -5.45 -0.04 -10.44
N ASP A 24 -4.47 -0.87 -10.76
CA ASP A 24 -4.64 -2.18 -11.37
C ASP A 24 -3.98 -3.29 -10.53
N SER A 25 -3.89 -4.49 -11.09
CA SER A 25 -3.26 -5.64 -10.45
C SER A 25 -1.77 -5.45 -10.17
N SER A 26 -1.07 -4.61 -10.94
CA SER A 26 0.34 -4.32 -10.72
C SER A 26 0.55 -3.44 -9.48
N GLY A 27 -0.33 -2.45 -9.26
CA GLY A 27 -0.33 -1.63 -8.05
C GLY A 27 -0.59 -2.46 -6.79
N ILE A 28 -1.56 -3.39 -6.86
CA ILE A 28 -1.82 -4.32 -5.75
C ILE A 28 -0.63 -5.22 -5.46
N ARG A 29 -0.02 -5.78 -6.51
CA ARG A 29 1.15 -6.63 -6.35
C ARG A 29 2.31 -5.88 -5.71
N ALA A 30 2.49 -4.59 -6.02
CA ALA A 30 3.50 -3.75 -5.39
C ALA A 30 3.26 -3.58 -3.88
N ILE A 31 2.01 -3.29 -3.47
CA ILE A 31 1.63 -3.18 -2.05
C ILE A 31 1.94 -4.48 -1.29
N ILE A 32 1.54 -5.63 -1.85
CA ILE A 32 1.78 -6.94 -1.22
C ILE A 32 3.28 -7.21 -1.10
N THR A 33 4.01 -7.10 -2.21
CA THR A 33 5.45 -7.43 -2.26
C THR A 33 6.24 -6.55 -1.29
N GLU A 34 5.94 -5.26 -1.25
CA GLU A 34 6.66 -4.35 -0.36
C GLU A 34 6.26 -4.56 1.10
N SER A 35 4.98 -4.81 1.40
CA SER A 35 4.57 -5.16 2.77
C SER A 35 5.25 -6.42 3.29
N GLU A 36 5.39 -7.46 2.48
CA GLU A 36 6.13 -8.68 2.84
C GLU A 36 7.60 -8.38 3.12
N ARG A 37 8.23 -7.56 2.29
CA ARG A 37 9.62 -7.13 2.44
C ARG A 37 9.83 -6.33 3.73
N GLN A 38 8.92 -5.39 4.03
CA GLN A 38 8.97 -4.62 5.26
C GLN A 38 8.74 -5.51 6.48
N SER A 39 7.74 -6.38 6.44
CA SER A 39 7.39 -7.28 7.56
C SER A 39 8.53 -8.25 7.90
N THR A 40 9.23 -8.76 6.89
CA THR A 40 10.39 -9.65 7.08
C THR A 40 11.53 -8.98 7.86
N SER A 41 11.59 -7.65 7.83
CA SER A 41 12.63 -6.86 8.49
C SER A 41 12.10 -6.06 9.70
N GLY A 42 10.90 -6.37 10.19
CA GLY A 42 10.29 -5.74 11.38
C GLY A 42 9.53 -4.44 11.10
N GLY A 43 9.36 -4.06 9.84
CA GLY A 43 8.57 -2.91 9.40
C GLY A 43 7.15 -3.28 8.97
N TRP A 44 6.43 -2.32 8.40
CA TRP A 44 5.11 -2.55 7.78
C TRP A 44 4.84 -1.52 6.70
N LEU A 45 3.86 -1.82 5.85
CA LEU A 45 3.34 -0.89 4.85
C LEU A 45 1.82 -0.81 4.98
N ARG A 46 1.29 0.41 5.00
CA ARG A 46 -0.14 0.69 5.06
C ARG A 46 -0.54 1.77 4.06
N VAL A 47 -1.76 1.69 3.56
CA VAL A 47 -2.40 2.67 2.67
C VAL A 47 -3.17 3.67 3.51
N ASP A 48 -2.83 4.93 3.38
CA ASP A 48 -3.47 6.05 4.04
C ASP A 48 -4.41 6.78 3.07
N ASN A 49 -5.50 7.34 3.59
CA ASN A 49 -6.50 8.10 2.81
C ASN A 49 -6.85 7.46 1.45
N PRO A 50 -7.25 6.18 1.36
CA PRO A 50 -7.49 5.54 0.07
C PRO A 50 -8.61 6.26 -0.68
N SER A 51 -8.34 6.68 -1.92
CA SER A 51 -9.40 7.17 -2.82
C SER A 51 -10.49 6.11 -3.00
N ALA A 52 -11.66 6.51 -3.50
CA ALA A 52 -12.78 5.59 -3.73
C ALA A 52 -12.40 4.40 -4.62
N VAL A 53 -11.56 4.63 -5.63
CA VAL A 53 -11.07 3.57 -6.54
C VAL A 53 -10.15 2.60 -5.81
N VAL A 54 -9.19 3.12 -5.03
CA VAL A 54 -8.25 2.30 -4.26
C VAL A 54 -8.99 1.49 -3.20
N ARG A 55 -9.88 2.13 -2.44
CA ARG A 55 -10.69 1.46 -1.41
C ARG A 55 -11.53 0.33 -2.00
N ARG A 56 -12.23 0.59 -3.10
CA ARG A 56 -13.05 -0.42 -3.77
C ARG A 56 -12.22 -1.61 -4.24
N LEU A 57 -11.03 -1.35 -4.77
CA LEU A 57 -10.16 -2.39 -5.28
C LEU A 57 -9.58 -3.25 -4.15
N LEU A 58 -9.20 -2.65 -3.02
CA LEU A 58 -8.80 -3.37 -1.81
C LEU A 58 -9.96 -4.18 -1.22
N GLU A 59 -11.19 -3.68 -1.23
CA GLU A 59 -12.38 -4.45 -0.82
C GLU A 59 -12.63 -5.67 -1.73
N LEU A 60 -12.59 -5.47 -3.05
CA LEU A 60 -12.84 -6.54 -4.03
C LEU A 60 -11.78 -7.65 -3.98
N THR A 61 -10.59 -7.33 -3.50
CA THR A 61 -9.45 -8.27 -3.41
C THR A 61 -9.22 -8.81 -2.00
N ASP A 62 -10.09 -8.48 -1.04
CA ASP A 62 -9.95 -8.85 0.37
C ASP A 62 -8.61 -8.39 1.00
N LEU A 63 -8.20 -7.18 0.63
CA LEU A 63 -6.92 -6.54 0.99
C LEU A 63 -7.12 -5.31 1.90
N THR A 64 -8.30 -5.13 2.47
CA THR A 64 -8.62 -4.00 3.37
C THR A 64 -7.71 -3.93 4.60
N ARG A 65 -7.08 -5.04 4.99
CA ARG A 65 -6.05 -5.10 6.06
C ARG A 65 -4.85 -4.17 5.83
N PHE A 66 -4.61 -3.72 4.60
CA PHE A 66 -3.56 -2.76 4.30
C PHE A 66 -3.96 -1.32 4.58
N ILE A 67 -5.24 -1.02 4.80
CA ILE A 67 -5.68 0.34 5.11
C ILE A 67 -5.19 0.71 6.51
N SER A 68 -4.65 1.92 6.65
CA SER A 68 -4.24 2.47 7.94
C SER A 68 -5.47 2.58 8.86
N ASP A 69 -5.30 2.15 10.11
CA ASP A 69 -6.30 2.37 11.18
C ASP A 69 -6.18 3.79 11.76
N ALA A 70 -5.33 4.62 11.14
CA ALA A 70 -4.92 5.92 11.65
C ALA A 70 -5.93 6.99 11.22
N ALA A 71 -6.98 7.16 12.01
CA ALA A 71 -7.50 8.51 12.23
C ALA A 71 -6.45 9.27 13.06
N LEU A 72 -5.48 9.90 12.39
CA LEU A 72 -4.58 10.90 12.99
C LEU A 72 -5.16 12.30 12.74
#